data_AF-A0A8H3E331-F1
#
_entry.id   AF-A0A8H3E331-F1
#
_cell.length_a   1.000
_cell.length_b   1.000
_cell.length_c   1.000
_cell.angle_alpha   90.00
_cell.angle_beta   90.00
_cell.angle_gamma   90.00
#
_symmetry.space_group_name_H-M   'P 1'
#
loop_
_entity.id
_entity.type
_entity.pdbx_description
1 polymer ?
#
loop_
_entity_poly.entity_id
_entity_poly.type
_entity_poly.pdbx_seq_one_letter_code
_entity_poly.pdbx_strand_id
1 'polypeptide(L)'
;SLLGLPRSTEPPTAPAPAAETPEGYVKSIIPCTPLAIVKALESIGVYNTILDYGDRAYGRTVTIINRSEVVGRPLAALLANDGARVFSVDIDSVQEYTKRPATKADGSDKLKRYYPRHVVHPCSLSLEQCLAISDVVVSAVPNATYKVPTEWLKDGCICVNVASDRNFQSDVRDKASLYMPAVGKITQMMLLRNLLRLCHYHELLDSTGA
;
A
#
# COMPACT_ATOMS: atom_id res chain seq x y z
N SER A 1 -4.70 37.02 18.70
CA SER A 1 -3.46 37.43 18.01
C SER A 1 -2.59 36.20 17.82
N LEU A 2 -2.59 35.59 16.63
CA LEU A 2 -1.89 34.34 16.30
C LEU A 2 -0.50 34.67 15.73
N LEU A 3 0.38 35.20 16.57
CA LEU A 3 1.77 35.50 16.25
C LEU A 3 2.65 34.72 17.22
N GLY A 4 3.01 33.49 16.86
CA GLY A 4 3.84 32.66 17.75
C GLY A 4 4.22 31.26 17.26
N LEU A 5 4.01 30.90 15.99
CA LEU A 5 4.54 29.65 15.44
C LEU A 5 5.61 29.96 14.39
N PRO A 6 6.81 29.33 14.47
CA PRO A 6 7.83 29.49 13.45
C PRO A 6 7.29 28.94 12.14
N ARG A 7 7.17 29.83 11.13
CA ARG A 7 6.89 29.43 9.74
C ARG A 7 8.17 28.81 9.21
N SER A 8 8.22 27.48 9.07
CA SER A 8 9.22 26.82 8.24
C SER A 8 9.05 27.34 6.82
N THR A 9 10.01 28.13 6.34
CA THR A 9 10.03 28.77 5.02
C THR A 9 10.63 27.89 3.93
N GLU A 10 10.89 26.62 4.21
CA GLU A 10 11.33 25.68 3.18
C GLU A 10 10.10 25.00 2.55
N PRO A 11 9.91 25.10 1.22
CA PRO A 11 8.93 24.27 0.55
C PRO A 11 9.31 22.80 0.84
N PRO A 12 8.35 21.91 1.16
CA PRO A 12 8.65 20.50 1.29
C PRO A 12 9.34 20.05 0.02
N THR A 13 10.58 19.58 0.15
CA THR A 13 11.41 19.08 -0.96
C THR A 13 10.54 18.18 -1.81
N ALA A 14 10.32 18.57 -3.06
CA ALA A 14 9.40 17.87 -3.94
C ALA A 14 9.76 16.37 -3.93
N PRO A 15 8.81 15.46 -3.66
CA PRO A 15 9.12 14.04 -3.67
C PRO A 15 9.71 13.69 -5.03
N ALA A 16 10.86 13.01 -5.04
CA ALA A 16 11.55 12.54 -6.24
C ALA A 16 10.52 12.05 -7.27
N PRO A 17 10.61 12.52 -8.53
CA PRO A 17 9.52 12.38 -9.48
C PRO A 17 9.23 10.90 -9.72
N ALA A 18 8.00 10.50 -9.41
CA ALA A 18 7.46 9.22 -9.86
C ALA A 18 7.67 9.13 -11.37
N ALA A 19 8.40 8.09 -11.81
CA ALA A 19 8.86 7.84 -13.19
C ALA A 19 8.01 8.56 -14.25
N GLU A 20 8.68 9.37 -15.08
CA GLU A 20 8.03 10.15 -16.13
C GLU A 20 7.18 9.25 -17.03
N THR A 21 5.95 9.69 -17.27
CA THR A 21 4.99 8.98 -18.10
C THR A 21 5.47 9.04 -19.55
N PRO A 22 5.45 7.93 -20.32
CA PRO A 22 5.79 7.98 -21.75
C PRO A 22 4.92 8.99 -22.51
N GLU A 23 5.46 9.58 -23.57
CA GLU A 23 4.70 10.47 -24.45
C GLU A 23 3.41 9.80 -24.95
N GLY A 24 2.31 10.54 -24.94
CA GLY A 24 0.98 10.06 -25.31
C GLY A 24 0.26 9.20 -24.24
N TYR A 25 0.86 8.98 -23.07
CA TYR A 25 0.24 8.23 -21.97
C TYR A 25 0.09 9.06 -20.69
N VAL A 26 -1.00 8.82 -19.96
CA VAL A 26 -1.23 9.38 -18.62
C VAL A 26 -1.03 8.34 -17.53
N LYS A 27 -0.79 8.80 -16.29
CA LYS A 27 -0.61 7.88 -15.15
C LYS A 27 -1.92 7.14 -14.86
N SER A 28 -1.85 5.82 -14.71
CA SER A 28 -3.04 5.02 -14.40
C SER A 28 -3.71 5.45 -13.09
N ILE A 29 -5.04 5.32 -13.04
CA ILE A 29 -5.83 5.51 -11.83
C ILE A 29 -5.73 4.25 -10.97
N ILE A 30 -5.29 4.42 -9.72
CA ILE A 30 -5.15 3.33 -8.76
C ILE A 30 -6.48 3.15 -8.03
N PRO A 31 -6.92 1.90 -7.76
CA PRO A 31 -8.11 1.65 -6.94
C PRO A 31 -8.05 2.40 -5.60
N CYS A 32 -9.13 3.07 -5.22
CA CYS A 32 -9.14 4.02 -4.12
C CYS A 32 -8.85 3.37 -2.75
N THR A 33 -9.29 2.13 -2.50
CA THR A 33 -9.05 1.44 -1.21
C THR A 33 -7.58 1.04 -1.03
N PRO A 34 -6.92 0.32 -1.95
CA PRO A 34 -5.47 0.10 -1.88
C PRO A 34 -4.68 1.42 -1.78
N LEU A 35 -5.05 2.43 -2.57
CA LEU A 35 -4.39 3.74 -2.52
C LEU A 35 -4.56 4.42 -1.15
N ALA A 36 -5.75 4.32 -0.54
CA ALA A 36 -6.02 4.88 0.77
C ALA A 36 -5.14 4.24 1.85
N ILE A 37 -4.95 2.91 1.78
CA ILE A 37 -4.09 2.18 2.73
C ILE A 37 -2.63 2.60 2.54
N VAL A 38 -2.14 2.69 1.29
CA VAL A 38 -0.78 3.18 1.02
C VAL A 38 -0.60 4.60 1.59
N LYS A 39 -1.54 5.51 1.36
CA LYS A 39 -1.48 6.88 1.90
C LYS A 39 -1.58 6.94 3.43
N ALA A 40 -2.36 6.07 4.05
CA ALA A 40 -2.39 5.93 5.49
C ALA A 40 -1.02 5.51 6.04
N LEU A 41 -0.42 4.46 5.45
CA LEU A 41 0.89 3.95 5.86
C LEU A 41 2.03 4.97 5.63
N GLU A 42 1.97 5.74 4.54
CA GLU A 42 2.86 6.88 4.31
C GLU A 42 2.74 7.91 5.46
N SER A 43 1.52 8.28 5.83
CA SER A 43 1.28 9.29 6.89
C SER A 43 1.69 8.82 8.30
N ILE A 44 1.68 7.51 8.54
CA ILE A 44 2.10 6.88 9.80
C ILE A 44 3.64 6.78 9.91
N GLY A 45 4.37 6.94 8.79
CA GLY A 45 5.84 6.82 8.78
C GLY A 45 6.35 5.40 8.53
N VAL A 46 5.54 4.50 7.96
CA VAL A 46 6.01 3.18 7.52
C VAL A 46 6.99 3.30 6.36
N TYR A 47 6.75 4.30 5.50
CA TYR A 47 7.53 4.60 4.31
C TYR A 47 8.72 5.49 4.66
N ASN A 48 9.92 5.05 4.28
CA ASN A 48 11.15 5.83 4.43
C ASN A 48 11.29 6.81 3.26
N THR A 49 11.15 8.11 3.53
CA THR A 49 11.24 9.18 2.52
C THR A 49 12.67 9.44 2.03
N ILE A 50 13.69 8.91 2.72
CA ILE A 50 15.10 8.98 2.31
C ILE A 50 15.33 8.12 1.07
N LEU A 51 14.55 7.04 0.90
CA LEU A 51 14.67 6.14 -0.24
C LEU A 51 13.92 6.68 -1.47
N ASP A 52 14.39 6.26 -2.64
CA ASP A 52 13.80 6.62 -3.92
C ASP A 52 12.35 6.16 -4.04
N TYR A 53 11.60 6.86 -4.89
CA TYR A 53 10.22 6.50 -5.18
C TYR A 53 10.13 5.07 -5.74
N GLY A 54 9.33 4.23 -5.10
CA GLY A 54 9.22 2.79 -5.42
C GLY A 54 10.13 1.89 -4.58
N ASP A 55 10.95 2.42 -3.67
CA ASP A 55 11.70 1.62 -2.68
C ASP A 55 11.43 2.05 -1.23
N ARG A 56 10.47 2.95 -1.04
CA ARG A 56 10.18 3.57 0.26
C ARG A 56 9.65 2.61 1.31
N ALA A 57 9.06 1.48 0.91
CA ALA A 57 8.60 0.44 1.83
C ALA A 57 9.64 -0.68 2.03
N TYR A 58 10.87 -0.50 1.53
CA TYR A 58 11.94 -1.48 1.65
C TYR A 58 12.24 -1.84 3.11
N GLY A 59 12.47 -3.14 3.36
CA GLY A 59 12.75 -3.68 4.69
C GLY A 59 11.51 -3.81 5.59
N ARG A 60 10.32 -3.43 5.11
CA ARG A 60 9.06 -3.66 5.83
C ARG A 60 8.44 -5.00 5.45
N THR A 61 7.95 -5.72 6.45
CA THR A 61 7.17 -6.95 6.25
C THR A 61 5.71 -6.67 6.52
N VAL A 62 4.84 -6.98 5.55
CA VAL A 62 3.40 -6.70 5.62
C VAL A 62 2.60 -7.98 5.42
N THR A 63 1.65 -8.26 6.29
CA THR A 63 0.65 -9.32 6.06
C THR A 63 -0.68 -8.70 5.68
N ILE A 64 -1.27 -9.17 4.59
CA ILE A 64 -2.61 -8.81 4.13
C ILE A 64 -3.49 -10.06 4.25
N ILE A 65 -4.47 -9.99 5.15
CA ILE A 65 -5.49 -11.01 5.34
C ILE A 65 -6.65 -10.68 4.42
N ASN A 66 -6.59 -11.19 3.20
CA ASN A 66 -7.57 -11.19 2.09
C ASN A 66 -6.79 -11.17 0.77
N ARG A 67 -7.13 -12.03 -0.19
CA ARG A 67 -6.55 -12.08 -1.55
C ARG A 67 -7.57 -11.80 -2.68
N SER A 68 -8.61 -11.02 -2.37
CA SER A 68 -9.60 -10.59 -3.36
C SER A 68 -8.99 -9.69 -4.44
N GLU A 69 -9.58 -9.72 -5.64
CA GLU A 69 -9.22 -8.84 -6.76
C GLU A 69 -9.54 -7.36 -6.50
N VAL A 70 -10.47 -7.09 -5.57
CA VAL A 70 -10.94 -5.72 -5.28
C VAL A 70 -9.95 -4.96 -4.40
N VAL A 71 -9.35 -5.62 -3.40
CA VAL A 71 -8.49 -4.96 -2.40
C VAL A 71 -7.19 -5.72 -2.16
N GLY A 72 -7.28 -7.01 -1.85
CA GLY A 72 -6.15 -7.80 -1.34
C GLY A 72 -4.97 -7.86 -2.32
N ARG A 73 -5.21 -8.42 -3.50
CA ARG A 73 -4.19 -8.54 -4.56
C ARG A 73 -3.63 -7.21 -5.06
N PRO A 74 -4.45 -6.19 -5.38
CA PRO A 74 -3.91 -4.90 -5.83
C PRO A 74 -3.09 -4.22 -4.73
N LEU A 75 -3.49 -4.33 -3.45
CA LEU A 75 -2.70 -3.80 -2.34
C LEU A 75 -1.36 -4.53 -2.19
N ALA A 76 -1.37 -5.87 -2.25
CA ALA A 76 -0.14 -6.67 -2.16
C ALA A 76 0.85 -6.30 -3.27
N ALA A 77 0.36 -6.16 -4.49
CA ALA A 77 1.17 -5.74 -5.63
C ALA A 77 1.75 -4.33 -5.47
N LEU A 78 0.97 -3.35 -4.98
CA LEU A 78 1.46 -1.98 -4.76
C LEU A 78 2.57 -1.94 -3.71
N LEU A 79 2.35 -2.57 -2.54
CA LEU A 79 3.33 -2.59 -1.46
C LEU A 79 4.61 -3.33 -1.87
N ALA A 80 4.49 -4.45 -2.59
CA ALA A 80 5.66 -5.17 -3.10
C ALA A 80 6.42 -4.37 -4.16
N ASN A 81 5.71 -3.63 -5.03
CA ASN A 81 6.35 -2.73 -5.99
C ASN A 81 7.11 -1.59 -5.30
N ASP A 82 6.67 -1.17 -4.11
CA ASP A 82 7.31 -0.15 -3.27
C ASP A 82 8.46 -0.71 -2.40
N GLY A 83 8.79 -2.01 -2.55
CA GLY A 83 9.93 -2.65 -1.90
C GLY A 83 9.60 -3.49 -0.66
N ALA A 84 8.34 -3.54 -0.21
CA ALA A 84 7.95 -4.34 0.93
C ALA A 84 7.96 -5.85 0.62
N ARG A 85 8.19 -6.66 1.64
CA ARG A 85 7.88 -8.10 1.62
C ARG A 85 6.45 -8.29 2.07
N VAL A 86 5.58 -8.84 1.22
CA VAL A 86 4.16 -8.90 1.51
C VAL A 86 3.64 -10.34 1.51
N PHE A 87 3.04 -10.77 2.62
CA PHE A 87 2.31 -12.03 2.71
C PHE A 87 0.83 -11.78 2.41
N SER A 88 0.38 -12.25 1.25
CA SER A 88 -1.03 -12.28 0.89
C SER A 88 -1.65 -13.59 1.37
N VAL A 89 -2.51 -13.50 2.37
CA VAL A 89 -3.19 -14.65 2.96
C VAL A 89 -4.59 -14.78 2.36
N ASP A 90 -4.91 -15.99 1.94
CA ASP A 90 -6.23 -16.44 1.53
C ASP A 90 -6.69 -17.58 2.44
N ILE A 91 -7.92 -18.05 2.27
CA ILE A 91 -8.53 -19.10 3.12
C ILE A 91 -7.63 -20.35 3.20
N ASP A 92 -7.12 -20.81 2.04
CA ASP A 92 -6.40 -22.09 1.95
C ASP A 92 -4.89 -21.96 1.73
N SER A 93 -4.37 -20.74 1.54
CA SER A 93 -2.96 -20.56 1.13
C SER A 93 -2.38 -19.19 1.45
N VAL A 94 -1.06 -19.14 1.60
CA VAL A 94 -0.29 -17.92 1.70
C VAL A 94 0.58 -17.75 0.46
N GLN A 95 0.63 -16.55 -0.08
CA GLN A 95 1.53 -16.16 -1.16
C GLN A 95 2.43 -15.03 -0.70
N GLU A 96 3.71 -15.10 -1.05
CA GLU A 96 4.68 -14.06 -0.80
C GLU A 96 4.89 -13.21 -2.06
N TYR A 97 4.68 -11.92 -1.94
CA TYR A 97 4.93 -10.92 -2.96
C TYR A 97 6.21 -10.17 -2.58
N THR A 98 7.16 -10.14 -3.50
CA THR A 98 8.42 -9.40 -3.34
C THR A 98 8.69 -8.55 -4.57
N LYS A 99 9.47 -7.48 -4.40
CA LYS A 99 9.92 -6.68 -5.55
C LYS A 99 10.80 -7.54 -6.44
N ARG A 100 10.56 -7.46 -7.75
CA ARG A 100 11.40 -8.13 -8.75
C ARG A 100 12.81 -7.52 -8.69
N PRO A 101 13.88 -8.33 -8.61
CA PRO A 101 15.24 -7.84 -8.72
C PRO A 101 15.43 -7.09 -10.04
N ALA A 102 16.03 -5.89 -10.00
CA ALA A 102 16.46 -5.20 -11.20
C ALA A 102 17.56 -6.04 -11.85
N THR A 103 17.23 -6.77 -12.92
CA THR A 103 18.26 -7.42 -13.74
C THR A 103 19.00 -6.31 -14.48
N LYS A 104 20.34 -6.27 -14.37
CA LYS A 104 21.19 -5.36 -15.15
C LYS A 104 20.82 -5.49 -16.64
N ALA A 105 20.66 -4.35 -17.29
CA ALA A 105 20.12 -4.21 -18.62
C ALA A 105 20.98 -4.94 -19.68
N ASP A 106 20.56 -6.13 -20.10
CA ASP A 106 20.93 -6.69 -21.40
C ASP A 106 19.81 -6.35 -22.39
N GLY A 107 20.05 -5.33 -23.22
CA GLY A 107 19.53 -5.02 -24.59
C GLY A 107 18.06 -5.23 -24.98
N SER A 108 17.22 -5.79 -24.12
CA SER A 108 15.86 -6.32 -24.37
C SER A 108 14.80 -5.54 -23.59
N ASP A 109 15.09 -4.26 -23.33
CA ASP A 109 14.44 -3.44 -22.30
C ASP A 109 13.00 -3.02 -22.64
N LYS A 110 12.60 -3.11 -23.92
CA LYS A 110 11.25 -2.68 -24.37
C LYS A 110 10.13 -3.62 -23.94
N LEU A 111 10.40 -4.93 -23.84
CA LEU A 111 9.38 -5.92 -23.45
C LEU A 111 9.25 -6.03 -21.91
N LYS A 112 10.33 -5.70 -21.17
CA LYS A 112 10.35 -5.86 -19.71
C LYS A 112 9.58 -4.77 -18.94
N ARG A 113 9.32 -3.63 -19.58
CA ARG A 113 8.59 -2.48 -18.98
C ARG A 113 7.15 -2.81 -18.58
N TYR A 114 6.54 -3.81 -19.22
CA TYR A 114 5.15 -4.22 -18.98
C TYR A 114 5.01 -5.41 -18.03
N TYR A 115 6.11 -6.04 -17.61
CA TYR A 115 6.01 -7.12 -16.63
C TYR A 115 5.71 -6.57 -15.23
N PRO A 116 4.96 -7.33 -14.40
CA PRO A 116 4.77 -7.00 -13.00
C PRO A 116 6.12 -6.75 -12.32
N ARG A 117 6.30 -5.57 -11.71
CA ARG A 117 7.51 -5.23 -10.95
C ARG A 117 7.63 -6.00 -9.64
N HIS A 118 6.68 -6.86 -9.32
CA HIS A 118 6.73 -7.82 -8.24
C HIS A 118 6.77 -9.25 -8.79
N VAL A 119 7.19 -10.18 -7.94
CA VAL A 119 7.11 -11.62 -8.17
C VAL A 119 6.28 -12.22 -7.06
N VAL A 120 5.48 -13.23 -7.40
CA VAL A 120 4.61 -13.94 -6.46
C VAL A 120 5.11 -15.36 -6.33
N HIS A 121 5.31 -15.80 -5.10
CA HIS A 121 5.74 -17.15 -4.79
C HIS A 121 4.75 -17.80 -3.80
N PRO A 122 4.46 -19.10 -3.91
CA PRO A 122 3.78 -19.81 -2.85
C PRO A 122 4.64 -19.76 -1.58
N CYS A 123 4.00 -19.54 -0.43
CA CYS A 123 4.65 -19.50 0.87
C CYS A 123 4.15 -20.67 1.72
N SER A 124 5.06 -21.37 2.38
CA SER A 124 4.74 -22.49 3.29
C SER A 124 4.46 -22.05 4.72
N LEU A 125 4.62 -20.76 5.04
CA LEU A 125 4.35 -20.23 6.37
C LEU A 125 2.86 -20.26 6.69
N SER A 126 2.53 -20.54 7.94
CA SER A 126 1.16 -20.40 8.44
C SER A 126 0.79 -18.91 8.61
N LEU A 127 -0.51 -18.62 8.73
CA LEU A 127 -0.99 -17.27 9.06
C LEU A 127 -0.33 -16.75 10.35
N GLU A 128 -0.30 -17.56 11.40
CA GLU A 128 0.32 -17.22 12.68
C GLU A 128 1.79 -16.82 12.51
N GLN A 129 2.57 -17.62 11.76
CA GLN A 129 3.98 -17.32 11.49
C GLN A 129 4.15 -16.01 10.72
N CYS A 130 3.27 -15.72 9.76
CA CYS A 130 3.28 -14.47 9.01
C CYS A 130 2.99 -13.26 9.92
N LEU A 131 2.01 -13.38 10.82
CA LEU A 131 1.64 -12.33 11.77
C LEU A 131 2.73 -12.04 12.80
N ALA A 132 3.45 -13.08 13.24
CA ALA A 132 4.51 -12.96 14.23
C ALA A 132 5.73 -12.18 13.73
N ILE A 133 5.98 -12.15 12.42
CA ILE A 133 7.12 -11.46 11.81
C ILE A 133 6.75 -10.12 11.14
N SER A 134 5.46 -9.85 10.94
CA SER A 134 5.01 -8.68 10.18
C SER A 134 5.03 -7.39 10.99
N ASP A 135 5.58 -6.33 10.39
CA ASP A 135 5.57 -4.98 10.95
C ASP A 135 4.20 -4.30 10.77
N VAL A 136 3.50 -4.65 9.69
CA VAL A 136 2.17 -4.14 9.36
C VAL A 136 1.23 -5.31 9.07
N VAL A 137 0.02 -5.28 9.65
CA VAL A 137 -1.03 -6.26 9.41
C VAL A 137 -2.28 -5.54 8.92
N VAL A 138 -2.72 -5.87 7.70
CA VAL A 138 -3.93 -5.36 7.08
C VAL A 138 -4.97 -6.47 7.03
N SER A 139 -6.15 -6.24 7.59
CA SER A 139 -7.27 -7.20 7.51
C SER A 139 -8.43 -6.60 6.73
N ALA A 140 -8.93 -7.36 5.76
CA ALA A 140 -10.04 -6.96 4.89
C ALA A 140 -11.07 -8.08 4.73
N VAL A 141 -11.25 -8.94 5.74
CA VAL A 141 -12.13 -10.11 5.65
C VAL A 141 -13.58 -9.68 5.83
N PRO A 142 -14.47 -9.90 4.84
CA PRO A 142 -15.88 -9.49 4.90
C PRO A 142 -16.70 -10.49 5.75
N ASN A 143 -16.27 -10.73 6.99
CA ASN A 143 -16.94 -11.64 7.91
C ASN A 143 -16.92 -11.04 9.32
N ALA A 144 -18.10 -10.78 9.87
CA ALA A 144 -18.31 -10.23 11.19
C ALA A 144 -17.78 -11.12 12.32
N THR A 145 -17.75 -12.45 12.14
CA THR A 145 -17.26 -13.39 13.15
C THR A 145 -15.74 -13.58 13.11
N TYR A 146 -15.10 -13.22 12.00
CA TYR A 146 -13.66 -13.34 11.87
C TYR A 146 -12.93 -12.35 12.80
N LYS A 147 -11.98 -12.86 13.57
CA LYS A 147 -11.13 -12.09 14.48
C LYS A 147 -9.71 -12.60 14.40
N VAL A 148 -8.77 -11.68 14.16
CA VAL A 148 -7.33 -11.94 14.23
C VAL A 148 -6.94 -12.05 15.71
N PRO A 149 -6.34 -13.18 16.15
CA PRO A 149 -5.86 -13.33 17.51
C PRO A 149 -4.72 -12.35 17.81
N THR A 150 -4.85 -11.56 18.88
CA THR A 150 -3.84 -10.57 19.28
C THR A 150 -2.52 -11.23 19.68
N GLU A 151 -2.57 -12.46 20.20
CA GLU A 151 -1.38 -13.26 20.56
C GLU A 151 -0.45 -13.55 19.36
N TRP A 152 -0.98 -13.68 18.14
CA TRP A 152 -0.19 -13.99 16.95
C TRP A 152 0.53 -12.77 16.36
N LEU A 153 0.14 -11.56 16.75
CA LEU A 153 0.72 -10.34 16.23
C LEU A 153 2.11 -10.09 16.82
N LYS A 154 3.01 -9.51 16.03
CA LYS A 154 4.28 -8.97 16.54
C LYS A 154 4.04 -7.78 17.48
N ASP A 155 4.80 -7.69 18.57
CA ASP A 155 4.77 -6.52 19.46
C ASP A 155 5.18 -5.24 18.70
N GLY A 156 4.39 -4.17 18.89
CA GLY A 156 4.62 -2.90 18.22
C GLY A 156 4.24 -2.88 16.73
N CYS A 157 3.58 -3.92 16.20
CA CYS A 157 3.08 -3.90 14.83
C CYS A 157 2.02 -2.80 14.60
N ILE A 158 1.78 -2.48 13.34
CA ILE A 158 0.73 -1.55 12.92
C ILE A 158 -0.44 -2.36 12.36
N CYS A 159 -1.62 -2.19 12.94
CA CYS A 159 -2.82 -2.91 12.51
C CYS A 159 -3.77 -1.99 11.74
N VAL A 160 -4.22 -2.42 10.57
CA VAL A 160 -5.16 -1.67 9.71
C VAL A 160 -6.38 -2.53 9.40
N ASN A 161 -7.55 -2.07 9.84
CA ASN A 161 -8.83 -2.71 9.55
C ASN A 161 -9.50 -2.03 8.35
N VAL A 162 -9.68 -2.80 7.28
CA VAL A 162 -10.28 -2.34 6.02
C VAL A 162 -11.73 -2.77 5.89
N ALA A 163 -12.08 -3.92 6.46
CA ALA A 163 -13.45 -4.43 6.46
C ALA A 163 -14.40 -3.47 7.20
N SER A 164 -15.68 -3.50 6.82
CA SER A 164 -16.74 -2.79 7.55
C SER A 164 -16.89 -3.31 8.98
N ASP A 165 -16.66 -4.60 9.17
CA ASP A 165 -16.61 -5.26 10.47
C ASP A 165 -15.24 -5.12 11.13
N ARG A 166 -15.20 -5.23 12.45
CA ARG A 166 -13.94 -5.22 13.20
C ARG A 166 -13.27 -6.57 13.08
N ASN A 167 -12.22 -6.71 12.27
CA ASN A 167 -11.49 -7.97 12.15
C ASN A 167 -10.44 -8.18 13.27
N PHE A 168 -10.16 -7.19 14.11
CA PHE A 168 -9.23 -7.32 15.23
C PHE A 168 -9.97 -7.44 16.57
N GLN A 169 -9.36 -8.13 17.53
CA GLN A 169 -9.84 -8.19 18.91
C GLN A 169 -9.70 -6.82 19.61
N SER A 170 -10.40 -6.62 20.72
CA SER A 170 -10.46 -5.33 21.42
C SER A 170 -9.14 -4.93 22.09
N ASP A 171 -8.33 -5.92 22.45
CA ASP A 171 -7.01 -5.82 23.09
C ASP A 171 -5.87 -5.53 22.10
N VAL A 172 -6.15 -5.44 20.80
CA VAL A 172 -5.12 -5.13 19.77
C VAL A 172 -4.36 -3.84 20.06
N ARG A 173 -5.00 -2.89 20.75
CA ARG A 173 -4.40 -1.59 21.12
C ARG A 173 -3.29 -1.71 22.16
N ASP A 174 -3.27 -2.79 22.93
CA ASP A 174 -2.27 -3.01 23.97
C ASP A 174 -0.97 -3.59 23.38
N LYS A 175 -1.06 -4.17 22.18
CA LYS A 175 0.06 -4.81 21.48
C LYS A 175 0.56 -4.03 20.27
N ALA A 176 -0.35 -3.43 19.51
CA ALA A 176 -0.02 -2.66 18.32
C ALA A 176 0.50 -1.26 18.71
N SER A 177 1.54 -0.79 18.03
CA SER A 177 2.02 0.59 18.20
C SER A 177 1.01 1.61 17.65
N LEU A 178 0.27 1.21 16.61
CA LEU A 178 -0.83 1.99 16.04
C LEU A 178 -1.92 1.06 15.51
N TYR A 179 -3.16 1.40 15.81
CA TYR A 179 -4.33 0.71 15.30
C TYR A 179 -5.26 1.65 14.54
N MET A 180 -5.49 1.35 13.25
CA MET A 180 -6.46 2.03 12.41
C MET A 180 -7.74 1.20 12.31
N PRO A 181 -8.84 1.58 13.00
CA PRO A 181 -10.06 0.77 13.06
C PRO A 181 -10.91 0.82 11.78
N ALA A 182 -10.72 1.82 10.93
CA ALA A 182 -11.46 1.96 9.67
C ALA A 182 -10.70 2.84 8.68
N VAL A 183 -10.76 2.49 7.39
CA VAL A 183 -10.16 3.25 6.28
C VAL A 183 -11.17 4.04 5.45
N GLY A 184 -12.47 3.89 5.69
CA GLY A 184 -13.53 4.36 4.79
C GLY A 184 -13.47 5.85 4.43
N LYS A 185 -13.13 6.72 5.40
CA LYS A 185 -12.98 8.18 5.14
C LYS A 185 -11.80 8.47 4.20
N ILE A 186 -10.71 7.72 4.34
CA ILE A 186 -9.52 7.86 3.48
C ILE A 186 -9.84 7.34 2.08
N THR A 187 -10.61 6.25 1.97
CA THR A 187 -11.11 5.72 0.69
C THR A 187 -11.98 6.75 -0.05
N GLN A 188 -12.90 7.43 0.65
CA GLN A 188 -13.70 8.51 0.07
C GLN A 188 -12.83 9.67 -0.42
N MET A 189 -11.81 10.08 0.34
CA MET A 189 -10.85 11.09 -0.11
C MET A 189 -10.10 10.64 -1.37
N MET A 190 -9.65 9.39 -1.43
CA MET A 190 -8.95 8.86 -2.60
C MET A 190 -9.85 8.76 -3.83
N LEU A 191 -11.15 8.50 -3.65
CA LEU A 191 -12.13 8.55 -4.72
C LEU A 191 -12.25 9.97 -5.30
N LEU A 192 -12.39 11.00 -4.46
CA LEU A 192 -12.44 12.39 -4.91
C LEU A 192 -11.16 12.80 -5.64
N ARG A 193 -10.00 12.39 -5.13
CA ARG A 193 -8.70 12.59 -5.79
C ARG A 193 -8.66 11.93 -7.18
N ASN A 194 -9.16 10.71 -7.29
CA ASN A 194 -9.20 10.00 -8.56
C ASN A 194 -10.15 10.68 -9.56
N LEU A 195 -11.28 11.20 -9.10
CA LEU A 195 -12.21 11.97 -9.93
C LEU A 195 -11.54 13.23 -10.51
N LEU A 196 -10.89 14.04 -9.67
CA LEU A 196 -10.17 15.23 -10.14
C LEU A 196 -9.09 14.89 -11.17
N ARG A 197 -8.40 13.77 -10.96
CA ARG A 197 -7.38 13.29 -11.91
C ARG A 197 -8.00 12.87 -13.25
N LEU A 198 -9.17 12.24 -13.24
CA LEU A 198 -9.90 11.89 -14.47
C LEU A 198 -10.38 13.14 -15.21
N CYS A 199 -10.93 14.14 -14.51
CA CYS A 199 -11.30 15.43 -15.13
C CYS A 199 -10.10 16.08 -15.82
N HIS A 200 -8.96 16.13 -15.14
CA HIS A 200 -7.73 16.68 -15.72
C HIS A 200 -7.26 15.89 -16.96
N TYR A 201 -7.40 14.56 -16.97
CA TYR A 201 -7.06 13.76 -18.14
C TYR A 201 -8.01 14.02 -19.32
N HIS A 202 -9.28 14.29 -19.05
CA HIS A 202 -10.24 14.67 -20.08
C HIS A 202 -9.86 16.02 -20.72
N GLU A 203 -9.55 17.03 -19.91
CA GLU A 203 -9.09 18.35 -20.39
C GLU A 203 -7.82 18.26 -21.24
N LEU A 204 -6.86 17.41 -20.82
CA LEU A 204 -5.65 17.17 -21.60
C LEU A 204 -5.97 16.59 -22.98
N LEU A 205 -6.86 15.58 -23.04
CA LEU A 205 -7.26 14.97 -24.32
C LEU A 205 -7.93 16.00 -25.25
N ASP A 206 -8.81 16.83 -24.72
CA ASP A 206 -9.49 17.87 -25.49
C ASP A 206 -8.49 18.91 -26.05
N SER A 207 -7.47 19.28 -25.26
CA SER A 207 -6.42 20.22 -25.69
C SER A 207 -5.44 19.64 -26.72
N THR A 208 -5.32 18.31 -26.81
CA THR A 208 -4.41 17.63 -27.75
C THR A 208 -5.13 17.19 -29.04
N GLY A 209 -6.46 17.23 -29.06
CA GLY A 209 -7.32 16.89 -30.20
C GLY A 209 -7.73 18.08 -31.08
N ALA A 210 -7.31 19.30 -30.73
CA ALA A 210 -7.42 20.52 -31.52
C ALA A 210 -6.07 20.89 -32.14
#